data_AF-A0A838Z0N7-F1
#
_entry.id   AF-A0A838Z0N7-F1
#
_cell.length_a   1.000
_cell.length_b   1.000
_cell.length_c   1.000
_cell.angle_alpha   90.00
_cell.angle_beta   90.00
_cell.angle_gamma   90.00
#
_symmetry.space_group_name_H-M   'P 1'
#
loop_
_entity.id
_entity.type
_entity.pdbx_description
1 polymer ?
#
loop_
_entity_poly.entity_id
_entity_poly.type
_entity_poly.pdbx_seq_one_letter_code
_entity_poly.pdbx_strand_id
1 'polypeptide(L)'
;MKTKLSFLTITFLLISTLSFAQKSKKQKLFNGKDLTGWVVYGTEKWYVEDGILVCESGPDKQYGYLGTEKKFKNFELTLDFKQEANGNSGVFFHSSIAGTTITGWQAEVAPPGHNTGGIYESHGRGWIIKPEPEKDKALKMGEWNTMTVRVVDNVVTTILNGTEMIKLDDPKIGERDGILALQIHSGGGIKVRWKNIVVREL
;
A
#
# COMPACT_ATOMS: atom_id res chain seq x y z
N MET A 1 -47.51 48.93 -46.05
CA MET A 1 -46.08 48.89 -45.64
C MET A 1 -46.00 48.62 -44.14
N LYS A 2 -44.99 47.85 -43.72
CA LYS A 2 -44.56 47.54 -42.33
C LYS A 2 -45.06 46.19 -41.79
N THR A 3 -44.36 45.09 -42.11
CA THR A 3 -43.23 44.40 -41.43
C THR A 3 -43.73 43.24 -40.56
N LYS A 4 -43.56 42.00 -41.07
CA LYS A 4 -43.70 40.77 -40.28
C LYS A 4 -42.41 40.55 -39.49
N LEU A 5 -42.51 40.52 -38.17
CA LEU A 5 -41.39 40.23 -37.28
C LEU A 5 -41.31 38.71 -37.09
N SER A 6 -40.27 38.09 -37.64
CA SER A 6 -40.01 36.65 -37.49
C SER A 6 -39.23 36.45 -36.18
N PHE A 7 -39.83 35.76 -35.20
CA PHE A 7 -39.12 35.32 -34.01
C PHE A 7 -38.28 34.08 -34.34
N LEU A 8 -36.95 34.24 -34.30
CA LEU A 8 -36.00 33.13 -34.38
C LEU A 8 -35.84 32.54 -32.97
N THR A 9 -36.44 31.38 -32.72
CA THR A 9 -36.27 30.64 -31.48
C THR A 9 -34.90 29.97 -31.50
N ILE A 10 -33.93 30.54 -30.77
CA ILE A 10 -32.63 29.89 -30.53
C ILE A 10 -32.85 28.84 -29.44
N THR A 11 -32.96 27.57 -29.84
CA THR A 11 -32.95 26.44 -28.92
C THR A 11 -31.53 26.23 -28.42
N PHE A 12 -31.22 26.71 -27.22
CA PHE A 12 -29.96 26.44 -26.55
C PHE A 12 -30.00 25.01 -26.02
N LEU A 13 -29.38 24.07 -26.75
CA LEU A 13 -29.26 22.67 -26.31
C LEU A 13 -28.20 22.63 -25.19
N LEU A 14 -28.65 22.66 -23.93
CA LEU A 14 -27.79 22.35 -22.78
C LEU A 14 -27.39 20.87 -22.87
N ILE A 15 -26.22 20.59 -23.43
CA ILE A 15 -25.56 19.30 -23.28
C ILE A 15 -25.04 19.27 -21.84
N SER A 16 -25.85 18.75 -20.93
CA SER A 16 -25.42 18.45 -19.57
C SER A 16 -24.38 17.33 -19.65
N THR A 17 -23.11 17.68 -19.58
CA THR A 17 -22.03 16.73 -19.34
C THR A 17 -22.20 16.19 -17.93
N LEU A 18 -22.89 15.06 -17.80
CA LEU A 18 -22.85 14.23 -16.61
C LEU A 18 -21.42 13.68 -16.50
N SER A 19 -20.55 14.42 -15.81
CA SER A 19 -19.29 13.88 -15.32
C SER A 19 -19.65 12.78 -14.33
N PHE A 20 -19.67 11.53 -14.80
CA PHE A 20 -19.66 10.37 -13.94
C PHE A 20 -18.34 10.38 -13.17
N ALA A 21 -18.35 10.99 -11.97
CA ALA A 21 -17.33 10.73 -10.98
C ALA A 21 -17.48 9.26 -10.57
N GLN A 22 -16.79 8.37 -11.27
CA GLN A 22 -16.77 6.95 -10.94
C GLN A 22 -16.12 6.82 -9.56
N LYS A 23 -16.95 6.70 -8.51
CA LYS A 23 -16.47 6.40 -7.16
C LYS A 23 -15.64 5.13 -7.26
N SER A 24 -14.34 5.24 -7.05
CA SER A 24 -13.46 4.09 -7.12
C SER A 24 -13.85 3.06 -6.06
N LYS A 25 -14.06 1.82 -6.51
CA LYS A 25 -14.56 0.75 -5.67
C LYS A 25 -13.42 0.20 -4.81
N LYS A 26 -13.67 0.02 -3.51
CA LYS A 26 -12.75 -0.69 -2.62
C LYS A 26 -12.70 -2.18 -3.01
N GLN A 27 -11.51 -2.73 -3.14
CA GLN A 27 -11.24 -4.13 -3.43
C GLN A 27 -10.50 -4.77 -2.26
N LYS A 28 -10.97 -5.92 -1.77
CA LYS A 28 -10.20 -6.77 -0.86
C LYS A 28 -9.10 -7.48 -1.65
N LEU A 29 -7.85 -7.33 -1.24
CA LEU A 29 -6.72 -8.03 -1.84
C LEU A 29 -6.54 -9.42 -1.24
N PHE A 30 -6.90 -9.61 0.02
CA PHE A 30 -6.86 -10.91 0.68
C PHE A 30 -8.28 -11.46 0.89
N ASN A 31 -8.48 -12.72 0.50
CA ASN A 31 -9.79 -13.36 0.50
C ASN A 31 -10.13 -14.06 1.85
N GLY A 32 -9.18 -14.17 2.78
CA GLY A 32 -9.38 -14.83 4.06
C GLY A 32 -9.38 -16.36 4.01
N LYS A 33 -8.95 -16.98 2.91
CA LYS A 33 -8.98 -18.44 2.70
C LYS A 33 -7.66 -18.98 2.20
N ASP A 34 -7.07 -18.33 1.20
CA ASP A 34 -5.85 -18.76 0.54
C ASP A 34 -5.10 -17.56 -0.06
N LEU A 35 -4.04 -17.84 -0.81
CA LEU A 35 -3.17 -16.84 -1.43
C LEU A 35 -3.57 -16.52 -2.88
N THR A 36 -4.80 -16.82 -3.32
CA THR A 36 -5.25 -16.48 -4.68
C THR A 36 -5.07 -14.98 -4.94
N GLY A 37 -4.43 -14.63 -6.06
CA GLY A 37 -4.08 -13.25 -6.43
C GLY A 37 -2.74 -12.77 -5.87
N TRP A 38 -1.99 -13.64 -5.21
CA TRP A 38 -0.66 -13.37 -4.64
C TRP A 38 0.38 -14.37 -5.14
N VAL A 39 1.62 -13.91 -5.22
CA VAL A 39 2.81 -14.69 -5.60
C VAL A 39 3.81 -14.64 -4.46
N VAL A 40 4.34 -15.81 -4.08
CA VAL A 40 5.38 -15.96 -3.05
C VAL A 40 6.77 -15.86 -3.69
N TYR A 41 7.67 -15.09 -3.08
CA TYR A 41 9.04 -14.87 -3.54
C TYR A 41 10.03 -15.13 -2.40
N GLY A 42 10.55 -16.35 -2.34
CA GLY A 42 11.50 -16.81 -1.34
C GLY A 42 11.08 -18.15 -0.75
N THR A 43 11.65 -18.51 0.41
CA THR A 43 11.39 -19.79 1.10
C THR A 43 10.65 -19.62 2.43
N GLU A 44 10.26 -18.39 2.74
CA GLU A 44 9.43 -18.03 3.87
C GLU A 44 8.05 -18.68 3.81
N LYS A 45 7.41 -18.76 4.98
CA LYS A 45 6.09 -19.38 5.07
C LYS A 45 5.02 -18.30 4.98
N TRP A 46 4.14 -18.45 4.01
CA TRP A 46 2.88 -17.71 3.92
C TRP A 46 1.73 -18.69 3.98
N TYR A 47 0.81 -18.49 4.90
CA TYR A 47 -0.35 -19.37 5.07
C TYR A 47 -1.52 -18.63 5.69
N VAL A 48 -2.70 -19.26 5.65
CA VAL A 48 -3.91 -18.72 6.26
C VAL A 48 -4.26 -19.52 7.50
N GLU A 49 -4.46 -18.82 8.62
CA GLU A 49 -4.87 -19.39 9.90
C GLU A 49 -6.06 -18.57 10.41
N ASP A 50 -7.22 -19.19 10.61
CA ASP A 50 -8.46 -18.53 11.08
C ASP A 50 -8.85 -17.27 10.28
N GLY A 51 -8.65 -17.33 8.96
CA GLY A 51 -8.93 -16.22 8.04
C GLY A 51 -7.96 -15.04 8.13
N ILE A 52 -6.82 -15.23 8.80
CA ILE A 52 -5.73 -14.27 8.93
C ILE A 52 -4.55 -14.75 8.07
N LEU A 53 -3.96 -13.85 7.30
CA LEU A 53 -2.71 -14.14 6.59
C LEU A 53 -1.56 -14.10 7.59
N VAL A 54 -0.79 -15.18 7.67
CA VAL A 54 0.35 -15.31 8.57
C VAL A 54 1.61 -15.45 7.74
N CYS A 55 2.66 -14.72 8.13
CA CYS A 55 3.99 -14.88 7.58
C CYS A 55 5.01 -15.23 8.67
N GLU A 56 5.90 -16.18 8.38
CA GLU A 56 6.96 -16.62 9.28
C GLU A 56 8.28 -16.81 8.54
N SER A 57 9.39 -16.60 9.24
CA SER A 57 10.71 -16.79 8.65
C SER A 57 10.87 -18.18 8.05
N GLY A 58 11.46 -18.24 6.86
CA GLY A 58 11.84 -19.48 6.19
C GLY A 58 12.99 -20.20 6.88
N PRO A 59 13.26 -21.46 6.50
CA PRO A 59 14.33 -22.27 7.08
C PRO A 59 15.73 -21.68 6.84
N ASP A 60 15.93 -21.00 5.71
CA ASP A 60 17.19 -20.34 5.35
C ASP A 60 17.36 -18.94 5.97
N LYS A 61 16.33 -18.46 6.69
CA LYS A 61 16.26 -17.15 7.36
C LYS A 61 16.56 -15.97 6.41
N GLN A 62 16.27 -16.11 5.12
CA GLN A 62 16.44 -15.06 4.12
C GLN A 62 15.21 -14.14 4.03
N TYR A 63 15.34 -13.09 3.21
CA TYR A 63 14.21 -12.24 2.85
C TYR A 63 13.15 -13.03 2.11
N GLY A 64 11.92 -12.55 2.24
CA GLY A 64 10.76 -13.14 1.59
C GLY A 64 9.69 -12.10 1.28
N TYR A 65 8.87 -12.35 0.26
CA TYR A 65 7.82 -11.43 -0.14
C TYR A 65 6.56 -12.15 -0.60
N LEU A 66 5.41 -11.57 -0.26
CA LEU A 66 4.12 -11.91 -0.86
C LEU A 66 3.67 -10.73 -1.72
N GLY A 67 3.80 -10.85 -3.04
CA GLY A 67 3.48 -9.81 -4.01
C GLY A 67 2.12 -10.01 -4.66
N THR A 68 1.40 -8.92 -4.96
CA THR A 68 0.17 -8.98 -5.75
C THR A 68 0.48 -9.31 -7.22
N GLU A 69 -0.41 -10.04 -7.89
CA GLU A 69 -0.31 -10.25 -9.35
C GLU A 69 -0.54 -8.96 -10.13
N LYS A 70 -1.44 -8.09 -9.62
CA LYS A 70 -1.80 -6.81 -10.23
C LYS A 70 -0.81 -5.70 -9.84
N LYS A 71 -0.59 -4.76 -10.75
CA LYS A 71 0.10 -3.48 -10.50
C LYS A 71 -0.88 -2.36 -10.17
N PHE A 72 -0.41 -1.41 -9.37
CA PHE A 72 -1.16 -0.24 -8.92
C PHE A 72 -0.33 1.02 -9.15
N LYS A 73 -1.00 2.11 -9.50
CA LYS A 73 -0.41 3.43 -9.76
C LYS A 73 -0.87 4.46 -8.73
N ASN A 74 -2.13 4.87 -8.81
CA ASN A 74 -2.75 5.75 -7.84
C ASN A 74 -3.67 4.91 -6.97
N PHE A 75 -3.43 4.88 -5.67
CA PHE A 75 -4.17 4.03 -4.76
C PHE A 75 -4.13 4.52 -3.31
N GLU A 76 -5.08 4.02 -2.54
CA GLU A 76 -5.07 4.02 -1.08
C GLU A 76 -5.19 2.56 -0.63
N LEU A 77 -4.13 2.05 -0.01
CA LEU A 77 -4.09 0.73 0.59
C LEU A 77 -4.27 0.89 2.10
N THR A 78 -5.24 0.18 2.66
CA THR A 78 -5.40 0.03 4.11
C THR A 78 -5.23 -1.45 4.47
N LEU A 79 -4.50 -1.73 5.54
CA LEU A 79 -4.30 -3.07 6.07
C LEU A 79 -4.13 -3.03 7.58
N ASP A 80 -4.41 -4.16 8.21
CA ASP A 80 -4.10 -4.37 9.62
C ASP A 80 -2.94 -5.35 9.74
N PHE A 81 -1.99 -5.04 10.62
CA PHE A 81 -0.85 -5.90 10.93
C PHE A 81 -0.70 -6.12 12.44
N LYS A 82 -0.12 -7.25 12.82
CA LYS A 82 0.28 -7.56 14.19
C LYS A 82 1.62 -8.27 14.17
N GLN A 83 2.62 -7.68 14.83
CA GLN A 83 3.93 -8.29 15.01
C GLN A 83 3.89 -9.19 16.26
N GLU A 84 4.07 -10.50 16.08
CA GLU A 84 4.07 -11.47 17.18
C GLU A 84 5.48 -11.81 17.68
N ALA A 85 6.50 -11.44 16.92
CA ALA A 85 7.89 -11.47 17.33
C ALA A 85 8.57 -10.16 16.92
N ASN A 86 9.70 -9.84 17.57
CA ASN A 86 10.55 -8.72 17.18
C ASN A 86 11.13 -8.99 15.80
N GLY A 87 10.46 -8.44 14.78
CA GLY A 87 10.84 -8.63 13.39
C GLY A 87 10.51 -7.41 12.57
N ASN A 88 11.40 -7.13 11.62
CA ASN A 88 11.20 -6.14 10.58
C ASN A 88 10.40 -6.76 9.42
N SER A 89 9.55 -5.95 8.84
CA SER A 89 8.66 -6.25 7.74
C SER A 89 8.35 -4.93 7.03
N GLY A 90 7.43 -4.95 6.08
CA GLY A 90 7.04 -3.73 5.39
C GLY A 90 6.00 -3.96 4.32
N VAL A 91 5.44 -2.84 3.88
CA VAL A 91 4.46 -2.77 2.81
C VAL A 91 5.11 -2.09 1.62
N PHE A 92 5.49 -2.88 0.64
CA PHE A 92 6.07 -2.41 -0.60
C PHE A 92 5.01 -1.89 -1.57
N PHE A 93 5.36 -0.87 -2.33
CA PHE A 93 4.55 -0.29 -3.39
C PHE A 93 5.41 0.23 -4.54
N HIS A 94 4.78 0.31 -5.72
CA HIS A 94 5.46 0.61 -6.98
C HIS A 94 6.72 -0.24 -7.17
N SER A 95 6.59 -1.52 -6.81
CA SER A 95 7.70 -2.47 -6.72
C SER A 95 7.71 -3.45 -7.88
N SER A 96 8.86 -4.07 -8.08
CA SER A 96 9.08 -5.24 -8.93
C SER A 96 10.00 -6.23 -8.22
N ILE A 97 9.80 -7.53 -8.43
CA ILE A 97 10.60 -8.59 -7.82
C ILE A 97 11.20 -9.50 -8.91
N ALA A 98 12.50 -9.75 -8.83
CA ALA A 98 13.22 -10.71 -9.66
C ALA A 98 13.94 -11.71 -8.75
N GLY A 99 13.51 -12.99 -8.78
CA GLY A 99 13.92 -13.95 -7.75
C GLY A 99 13.42 -13.49 -6.38
N THR A 100 14.34 -13.13 -5.49
CA THR A 100 14.05 -12.55 -4.16
C THR A 100 14.57 -11.11 -4.03
N THR A 101 15.00 -10.50 -5.14
CA THR A 101 15.47 -9.12 -5.18
C THR A 101 14.29 -8.21 -5.49
N ILE A 102 13.88 -7.37 -4.53
CA ILE A 102 12.83 -6.37 -4.70
C ILE A 102 13.41 -4.98 -4.99
N THR A 103 12.86 -4.28 -5.97
CA THR A 103 13.16 -2.86 -6.22
C THR A 103 11.87 -2.08 -6.11
N GLY A 104 11.84 -1.02 -5.32
CA GLY A 104 10.62 -0.26 -5.02
C GLY A 104 10.67 0.43 -3.67
N TRP A 105 9.56 1.04 -3.29
CA TRP A 105 9.43 1.75 -2.03
C TRP A 105 8.70 0.90 -1.01
N GLN A 106 9.02 1.09 0.26
CA GLN A 106 8.48 0.38 1.40
C GLN A 106 7.99 1.40 2.42
N ALA A 107 6.74 1.25 2.86
CA ALA A 107 6.31 1.75 4.16
C ALA A 107 6.77 0.74 5.23
N GLU A 108 7.63 1.20 6.14
CA GLU A 108 8.29 0.35 7.13
C GLU A 108 7.30 -0.25 8.14
N VAL A 109 7.47 -1.53 8.50
CA VAL A 109 6.82 -2.17 9.64
C VAL A 109 7.91 -2.79 10.52
N ALA A 110 8.24 -2.12 11.61
CA ALA A 110 9.34 -2.52 12.47
C ALA A 110 8.98 -2.41 13.96
N PRO A 111 9.77 -3.00 14.86
CA PRO A 111 9.56 -2.82 16.31
C PRO A 111 9.69 -1.35 16.73
N PRO A 112 9.26 -0.99 17.96
CA PRO A 112 9.40 0.38 18.48
C PRO A 112 10.82 0.93 18.34
N GLY A 113 10.93 2.21 17.98
CA GLY A 113 12.20 2.90 17.72
C GLY A 113 12.82 2.63 16.34
N HIS A 114 12.18 1.82 15.50
CA HIS A 114 12.69 1.45 14.17
C HIS A 114 11.88 2.02 13.01
N ASN A 115 11.25 3.19 13.20
CA ASN A 115 10.72 4.05 12.12
C ASN A 115 9.51 3.49 11.35
N THR A 116 8.60 2.75 12.00
CA THR A 116 7.36 2.26 11.36
C THR A 116 6.59 3.40 10.68
N GLY A 117 6.15 3.17 9.46
CA GLY A 117 5.50 4.18 8.61
C GLY A 117 6.47 5.10 7.85
N GLY A 118 7.78 5.03 8.11
CA GLY A 118 8.79 5.68 7.29
C GLY A 118 8.88 5.11 5.87
N ILE A 119 9.52 5.83 4.95
CA ILE A 119 9.69 5.42 3.56
C ILE A 119 11.14 5.06 3.27
N TYR A 120 11.34 3.82 2.83
CA TYR A 120 12.63 3.26 2.38
C TYR A 120 12.52 2.80 0.92
N GLU A 121 13.56 3.01 0.12
CA GLU A 121 13.64 2.57 -1.28
C GLU A 121 14.70 1.48 -1.45
N SER A 122 14.24 0.23 -1.59
CA SER A 122 15.09 -0.94 -1.78
C SER A 122 15.73 -0.96 -3.16
N HIS A 123 17.04 -1.25 -3.18
CA HIS A 123 17.87 -1.18 -4.39
C HIS A 123 17.79 0.19 -5.10
N GLY A 124 17.57 1.25 -4.31
CA GLY A 124 17.60 2.64 -4.74
C GLY A 124 18.36 3.50 -3.73
N ARG A 125 17.72 4.56 -3.25
CA ARG A 125 18.30 5.57 -2.36
C ARG A 125 18.36 5.17 -0.89
N GLY A 126 17.74 4.05 -0.49
CA GLY A 126 17.64 3.64 0.91
C GLY A 126 16.61 4.48 1.68
N TRP A 127 16.91 4.90 2.91
CA TRP A 127 15.99 5.72 3.71
C TRP A 127 15.73 7.06 3.04
N ILE A 128 14.50 7.26 2.54
CA ILE A 128 14.08 8.52 1.93
C ILE A 128 13.67 9.51 3.02
N ILE A 129 12.84 9.03 3.97
CA ILE A 129 12.36 9.83 5.09
C ILE A 129 11.93 8.93 6.24
N LYS A 130 12.29 9.32 7.46
CA LYS A 130 11.89 8.66 8.71
C LYS A 130 10.86 9.53 9.43
N PRO A 131 9.88 8.95 10.13
CA PRO A 131 8.94 9.73 10.93
C PRO A 131 9.68 10.41 12.09
N GLU A 132 9.10 11.49 12.60
CA GLU A 132 9.56 12.11 13.85
C GLU A 132 9.51 11.07 14.99
N PRO A 133 10.54 10.99 15.86
CA PRO A 133 10.60 9.98 16.92
C PRO A 133 9.36 9.96 17.83
N GLU A 134 8.74 11.11 18.08
CA GLU A 134 7.56 11.23 18.95
C GLU A 134 6.31 10.54 18.36
N LYS A 135 6.30 10.25 17.05
CA LYS A 135 5.23 9.52 16.38
C LYS A 135 5.32 8.00 16.59
N ASP A 136 6.45 7.48 17.07
CA ASP A 136 6.65 6.04 17.33
C ASP A 136 5.59 5.48 18.31
N LYS A 137 5.09 6.33 19.23
CA LYS A 137 3.97 6.01 20.15
C LYS A 137 2.67 5.61 19.45
N ALA A 138 2.52 5.88 18.15
CA ALA A 138 1.37 5.43 17.38
C ALA A 138 1.38 3.91 17.17
N LEU A 139 2.56 3.27 17.20
CA LEU A 139 2.70 1.82 17.11
C LEU A 139 2.29 1.14 18.41
N LYS A 140 1.47 0.10 18.30
CA LYS A 140 1.08 -0.78 19.41
C LYS A 140 1.71 -2.15 19.22
N MET A 141 2.92 -2.34 19.73
CA MET A 141 3.65 -3.60 19.57
C MET A 141 2.89 -4.76 20.21
N GLY A 142 2.79 -5.90 19.51
CA GLY A 142 2.03 -7.07 19.97
C GLY A 142 0.51 -6.96 19.79
N GLU A 143 -0.01 -5.82 19.34
CA GLU A 143 -1.43 -5.60 19.07
C GLU A 143 -1.71 -5.43 17.57
N TRP A 144 -2.99 -5.38 17.20
CA TRP A 144 -3.41 -5.02 15.86
C TRP A 144 -3.21 -3.51 15.62
N ASN A 145 -2.54 -3.20 14.52
CA ASN A 145 -2.27 -1.84 14.05
C ASN A 145 -2.85 -1.68 12.65
N THR A 146 -3.51 -0.56 12.38
CA THR A 146 -3.98 -0.23 11.03
C THR A 146 -2.99 0.72 10.38
N MET A 147 -2.48 0.33 9.20
CA MET A 147 -1.66 1.18 8.34
C MET A 147 -2.46 1.58 7.11
N THR A 148 -2.33 2.84 6.71
CA THR A 148 -2.73 3.31 5.37
C THR A 148 -1.51 3.79 4.61
N VAL A 149 -1.35 3.33 3.38
CA VAL A 149 -0.38 3.84 2.40
C VAL A 149 -1.17 4.40 1.23
N ARG A 150 -1.12 5.72 1.07
CA ARG A 150 -1.80 6.43 -0.02
C ARG A 150 -0.77 7.00 -0.97
N VAL A 151 -0.87 6.65 -2.25
CA VAL A 151 -0.02 7.16 -3.31
C VAL A 151 -0.91 7.80 -4.38
N VAL A 152 -0.69 9.08 -4.64
CA VAL A 152 -1.37 9.82 -5.72
C VAL A 152 -0.33 10.65 -6.44
N ASP A 153 -0.08 10.30 -7.69
CA ASP A 153 0.95 10.86 -8.54
C ASP A 153 2.31 10.78 -7.82
N ASN A 154 2.88 11.92 -7.44
CA ASN A 154 4.19 11.99 -6.77
C ASN A 154 4.09 11.92 -5.24
N VAL A 155 2.87 12.00 -4.68
CA VAL A 155 2.67 12.17 -3.25
C VAL A 155 2.38 10.83 -2.59
N VAL A 156 3.25 10.43 -1.67
CA VAL A 156 3.00 9.32 -0.74
C VAL A 156 2.63 9.87 0.63
N THR A 157 1.64 9.25 1.27
CA THR A 157 1.25 9.51 2.65
C THR A 157 1.10 8.19 3.39
N THR A 158 1.75 8.06 4.54
CA THR A 158 1.59 6.92 5.44
C THR A 158 0.90 7.35 6.72
N ILE A 159 -0.05 6.55 7.18
CA ILE A 159 -0.81 6.79 8.40
C ILE A 159 -0.80 5.51 9.23
N LEU A 160 -0.46 5.62 10.52
CA LEU A 160 -0.47 4.52 11.47
C LEU A 160 -1.45 4.83 12.60
N ASN A 161 -2.48 3.99 12.76
CA ASN A 161 -3.51 4.15 13.80
C ASN A 161 -4.11 5.57 13.88
N GLY A 162 -4.31 6.22 12.72
CA GLY A 162 -4.83 7.58 12.60
C GLY A 162 -3.80 8.70 12.71
N THR A 163 -2.54 8.39 13.03
CA THR A 163 -1.43 9.36 13.05
C THR A 163 -0.74 9.40 11.69
N GLU A 164 -0.67 10.58 11.06
CA GLU A 164 0.14 10.76 9.84
C GLU A 164 1.62 10.62 10.18
N MET A 165 2.26 9.61 9.61
CA MET A 165 3.67 9.31 9.83
C MET A 165 4.53 10.13 8.88
N ILE A 166 4.32 9.95 7.58
CA ILE A 166 5.01 10.65 6.49
C ILE A 166 3.99 11.24 5.53
N LYS A 167 4.31 12.44 5.03
CA LYS A 167 3.80 12.96 3.76
C LYS A 167 4.99 13.45 2.94
N LEU A 168 5.17 12.90 1.76
CA LEU A 168 6.32 13.15 0.90
C LEU A 168 5.85 13.37 -0.54
N ASP A 169 6.35 14.43 -1.17
CA ASP A 169 6.25 14.64 -2.62
C ASP A 169 7.60 14.22 -3.24
N ASP A 170 7.58 13.15 -4.04
CA ASP A 170 8.75 12.58 -4.70
C ASP A 170 8.40 12.19 -6.15
N PRO A 171 8.88 12.95 -7.15
CA PRO A 171 8.63 12.65 -8.56
C PRO A 171 8.99 11.23 -8.98
N LYS A 172 10.03 10.61 -8.39
CA LYS A 172 10.41 9.24 -8.75
C LYS A 172 9.33 8.22 -8.39
N ILE A 173 8.60 8.43 -7.29
CA ILE A 173 7.46 7.57 -6.93
C ILE A 173 6.40 7.64 -8.03
N GLY A 174 6.14 8.84 -8.54
CA GLY A 174 5.13 9.09 -9.57
C GLY A 174 5.55 8.75 -11.00
N GLU A 175 6.78 8.30 -11.25
CA GLU A 175 7.23 7.90 -12.59
C GLU A 175 6.73 6.51 -13.03
N ARG A 176 6.42 5.61 -12.09
CA ARG A 176 6.02 4.22 -12.42
C ARG A 176 4.86 3.69 -11.59
N ASP A 177 4.25 2.63 -12.07
CA ASP A 177 3.37 1.76 -11.29
C ASP A 177 4.18 0.55 -10.77
N GLY A 178 3.53 -0.34 -10.02
CA GLY A 178 4.14 -1.60 -9.65
C GLY A 178 3.26 -2.43 -8.72
N ILE A 179 3.75 -3.60 -8.33
CA ILE A 179 3.00 -4.46 -7.43
C ILE A 179 3.01 -3.89 -6.01
N LEU A 180 2.04 -4.31 -5.21
CA LEU A 180 2.09 -4.21 -3.76
C LEU A 180 2.73 -5.49 -3.23
N ALA A 181 3.53 -5.42 -2.18
CA ALA A 181 4.05 -6.64 -1.56
C ALA A 181 4.18 -6.50 -0.04
N LEU A 182 4.03 -7.62 0.67
CA LEU A 182 4.34 -7.72 2.08
C LEU A 182 5.71 -8.37 2.23
N GLN A 183 6.54 -7.86 3.12
CA GLN A 183 7.88 -8.38 3.36
C GLN A 183 7.94 -9.26 4.60
N ILE A 184 8.82 -10.24 4.58
CA ILE A 184 9.48 -10.72 5.80
C ILE A 184 10.99 -10.51 5.69
N HIS A 185 11.58 -9.89 6.70
CA HIS A 185 13.00 -9.60 6.70
C HIS A 185 13.83 -10.87 6.98
N SER A 186 15.08 -10.88 6.53
CA SER A 186 16.06 -11.91 6.90
C SER A 186 16.42 -11.84 8.39
N GLY A 187 17.02 -12.92 8.93
CA GLY A 187 17.49 -13.01 10.32
C GLY A 187 16.81 -14.11 11.15
N GLY A 188 15.62 -14.54 10.73
CA GLY A 188 14.88 -15.63 11.37
C GLY A 188 14.06 -15.19 12.59
N GLY A 189 13.12 -16.05 13.01
CA GLY A 189 12.29 -15.81 14.20
C GLY A 189 11.25 -14.70 14.05
N ILE A 190 10.99 -14.24 12.83
CA ILE A 190 9.97 -13.22 12.55
C ILE A 190 8.63 -13.91 12.34
N LYS A 191 7.57 -13.35 12.96
CA LYS A 191 6.18 -13.71 12.72
C LYS A 191 5.30 -12.47 12.71
N VAL A 192 4.61 -12.25 11.59
CA VAL A 192 3.68 -11.12 11.41
C VAL A 192 2.37 -11.66 10.86
N ARG A 193 1.28 -11.09 11.37
CA ARG A 193 -0.08 -11.39 10.90
C ARG A 193 -0.66 -10.19 10.17
N TRP A 194 -1.46 -10.46 9.15
CA TRP A 194 -2.09 -9.47 8.30
C TRP A 194 -3.56 -9.79 8.09
N LYS A 195 -4.41 -8.76 8.10
CA LYS A 195 -5.83 -8.88 7.72
C LYS A 195 -6.34 -7.56 7.16
N ASN A 196 -7.59 -7.57 6.69
CA ASN A 196 -8.27 -6.38 6.20
C ASN A 196 -7.48 -5.61 5.12
N ILE A 197 -6.74 -6.34 4.27
CA ILE A 197 -5.95 -5.76 3.17
C ILE A 197 -6.91 -5.32 2.06
N VAL A 198 -7.15 -4.01 1.98
CA VAL A 198 -8.11 -3.39 1.09
C VAL A 198 -7.44 -2.26 0.33
N VAL A 199 -7.55 -2.30 -1.01
CA VAL A 199 -7.07 -1.23 -1.88
C VAL A 199 -8.25 -0.48 -2.49
N ARG A 200 -8.08 0.82 -2.68
CA ARG A 200 -8.93 1.68 -3.50
C ARG A 200 -8.04 2.37 -4.51
N GLU A 201 -8.17 2.04 -5.78
CA GLU A 201 -7.51 2.79 -6.86
C GLU A 201 -8.08 4.22 -6.91
N LEU A 202 -7.27 5.21 -7.30
CA LEU A 202 -7.64 6.64 -7.24
C LEU A 202 -7.51 7.31 -8.61
#